data_AF-A0A949JVX9-F1
#
_entry.id   AF-A0A949JVX9-F1
#
_cell.length_a   1.000
_cell.length_b   1.000
_cell.length_c   1.000
_cell.angle_alpha   90.00
_cell.angle_beta   90.00
_cell.angle_gamma   90.00
#
_symmetry.space_group_name_H-M   'P 1'
#
loop_
_entity.id
_entity.type
_entity.pdbx_description
1 polymer ?
#
loop_
_entity_poly.entity_id
_entity_poly.type
_entity_poly.pdbx_seq_one_letter_code
_entity_poly.pdbx_strand_id
1 'polypeptide(L)'
;MAAFSSDRLTLPWFGLMPSRLKIPPDSDTGITFDTHPEFSSRYHLVGEDEEAIRRLFGPEVLTFLESHEGLRVRGNGSRLIVYRADSGYVGAAEMDNHIQITNALFSLLVGEP
;
A
#
# COMPACT_ATOMS: atom_id res chain seq x y z
N MET A 1 -3.83 -1.00 -12.68
CA MET A 1 -2.45 -0.72 -12.22
C MET A 1 -2.22 0.76 -12.42
N ALA A 2 -1.92 1.47 -11.34
CA ALA A 2 -1.50 2.87 -11.36
C ALA A 2 -0.03 2.95 -10.92
N ALA A 3 0.76 3.75 -11.62
CA ALA A 3 2.15 4.03 -11.26
C ALA A 3 2.30 5.55 -11.17
N PHE A 4 2.80 6.02 -10.03
CA PHE A 4 3.03 7.42 -9.74
C PHE A 4 4.53 7.65 -9.63
N SER A 5 5.01 8.77 -10.15
CA SER A 5 6.39 9.20 -10.00
C SER A 5 6.50 10.70 -9.86
N SER A 6 7.36 11.15 -8.95
CA SER A 6 7.63 12.55 -8.67
C SER A 6 9.06 12.71 -8.23
N ASP A 7 9.74 13.76 -8.68
CA ASP A 7 11.12 14.07 -8.28
C ASP A 7 11.24 14.45 -6.79
N ARG A 8 10.10 14.76 -6.16
CA ARG A 8 9.99 15.08 -4.72
C ARG A 8 9.71 13.85 -3.85
N LEU A 9 9.37 12.71 -4.46
CA LEU A 9 9.10 11.48 -3.72
C LEU A 9 10.42 10.87 -3.25
N THR A 10 10.56 10.74 -1.93
CA THR A 10 11.66 10.03 -1.29
C THR A 10 11.08 8.91 -0.44
N LEU A 11 10.48 7.92 -1.11
CA LEU A 11 9.85 6.80 -0.43
C LEU A 11 10.89 5.75 -0.02
N PRO A 12 10.83 5.21 1.21
CA PRO A 12 11.60 4.02 1.56
C PRO A 12 11.15 2.86 0.65
N TRP A 13 12.02 1.88 0.46
CA TRP A 13 11.60 0.65 -0.20
C TRP A 13 10.60 -0.09 0.69
N PHE A 14 9.37 -0.28 0.19
CA PHE A 14 8.35 -1.06 0.87
C PHE A 14 7.49 -1.86 -0.11
N GLY A 15 6.95 -2.97 0.40
CA GLY A 15 5.97 -3.81 -0.27
C GLY A 15 4.80 -4.10 0.65
N LEU A 16 3.61 -3.73 0.19
CA LEU A 16 2.33 -4.09 0.79
C LEU A 16 1.65 -5.16 -0.07
N MET A 17 1.22 -6.25 0.56
CA MET A 17 0.41 -7.28 -0.08
C MET A 17 -0.66 -7.81 0.86
N PRO A 18 -1.80 -8.29 0.35
CA PRO A 18 -2.81 -8.88 1.21
C PRO A 18 -2.28 -10.17 1.85
N SER A 19 -2.56 -10.36 3.14
CA SER A 19 -2.06 -11.48 3.97
C SER A 19 -2.39 -12.85 3.39
N ARG A 20 -3.52 -12.98 2.68
CA ARG A 20 -3.92 -14.22 2.00
C ARG A 20 -2.94 -14.68 0.91
N LEU A 21 -2.07 -13.79 0.44
CA LEU A 21 -1.08 -14.06 -0.63
C LEU A 21 0.36 -14.19 -0.09
N LYS A 22 0.55 -14.33 1.23
CA LYS A 22 1.85 -14.63 1.85
C LYS A 22 2.36 -16.00 1.40
N ILE A 23 3.48 -16.06 0.65
CA ILE A 23 4.27 -17.29 0.41
C ILE A 23 5.74 -16.87 0.11
N PRO A 24 6.82 -17.47 0.67
CA PRO A 24 6.95 -18.52 1.71
C PRO A 24 7.18 -17.99 3.16
N PRO A 25 7.16 -18.89 4.17
CA PRO A 25 7.01 -18.62 5.62
C PRO A 25 8.21 -18.03 6.37
N ASP A 26 9.24 -17.52 5.68
CA ASP A 26 10.49 -17.05 6.33
C ASP A 26 10.58 -15.52 6.49
N SER A 27 9.59 -14.75 6.03
CA SER A 27 9.54 -13.31 6.28
C SER A 27 8.76 -13.02 7.55
N ASP A 28 9.34 -13.39 8.70
CA ASP A 28 8.87 -13.00 10.04
C ASP A 28 9.04 -11.49 10.31
N THR A 29 9.50 -10.74 9.32
CA THR A 29 9.87 -9.31 9.35
C THR A 29 8.77 -8.37 8.86
N GLY A 30 7.50 -8.79 8.95
CA GLY A 30 6.38 -7.90 8.62
C GLY A 30 6.22 -6.79 9.65
N ILE A 31 6.08 -5.55 9.20
CA ILE A 31 5.79 -4.41 10.05
C ILE A 31 4.32 -4.49 10.48
N THR A 32 4.08 -4.54 11.79
CA THR A 32 2.75 -4.58 12.39
C THR A 32 2.41 -3.26 13.09
N PHE A 33 1.12 -2.96 13.16
CA PHE A 33 0.61 -1.75 13.83
C PHE A 33 -0.41 -2.18 14.89
N ASP A 34 -0.04 -2.02 16.16
CA ASP A 34 -0.89 -2.41 17.30
C ASP A 34 -2.19 -1.58 17.36
N THR A 35 -2.13 -0.33 16.86
CA THR A 35 -3.29 0.58 16.76
C THR A 35 -4.31 0.16 15.71
N HIS A 36 -3.93 -0.66 14.73
CA HIS A 36 -4.77 -1.09 13.60
C HIS A 36 -4.63 -2.61 13.39
N PRO A 37 -5.25 -3.43 14.26
CA PRO A 37 -5.13 -4.87 14.20
C PRO A 37 -5.81 -5.47 12.94
N GLU A 38 -6.85 -4.84 12.40
CA GLU A 38 -7.48 -5.32 11.16
C GLU A 38 -6.53 -5.15 9.97
N PHE A 39 -5.80 -4.03 9.90
CA PHE A 39 -4.75 -3.83 8.89
C PHE A 39 -3.72 -4.96 8.97
N SER A 40 -3.17 -5.22 10.16
CA SER A 40 -2.12 -6.24 10.35
C SER A 40 -2.60 -7.67 10.07
N SER A 41 -3.92 -7.91 10.19
CA SER A 41 -4.55 -9.18 9.81
C SER A 41 -4.72 -9.30 8.29
N ARG A 42 -5.20 -8.24 7.62
CA ARG A 42 -5.54 -8.22 6.18
C ARG A 42 -4.34 -8.00 5.28
N TYR A 43 -3.30 -7.32 5.76
CA TYR A 43 -2.15 -6.90 5.00
C TYR A 43 -0.83 -7.31 5.63
N HIS A 44 0.15 -7.52 4.75
CA HIS A 44 1.54 -7.72 5.09
C HIS A 44 2.34 -6.58 4.49
N LEU A 45 2.91 -5.75 5.36
CA LEU A 45 3.81 -4.68 5.01
C LEU A 45 5.24 -5.11 5.32
N VAL A 46 6.11 -5.02 4.33
CA VAL A 46 7.55 -5.29 4.49
C VAL A 46 8.34 -4.11 3.93
N GLY A 47 9.52 -3.90 4.48
CA GLY A 47 10.48 -2.95 3.93
C GLY A 47 11.75 -2.89 4.75
N GLU A 48 12.75 -2.17 4.23
CA GLU A 48 14.09 -2.12 4.83
C GLU A 48 14.15 -1.14 6.02
N ASP A 49 13.46 0.00 5.91
CA ASP A 49 13.48 1.07 6.91
C ASP A 49 12.13 1.13 7.64
N GLU A 50 12.00 0.37 8.73
CA GLU A 50 10.75 0.28 9.49
C GLU A 50 10.28 1.65 10.02
N GLU A 51 11.20 2.49 10.51
CA GLU A 51 10.84 3.80 11.06
C GLU A 51 10.27 4.74 9.99
N ALA A 52 10.91 4.85 8.83
CA ALA A 52 10.40 5.65 7.73
C ALA A 52 9.05 5.10 7.22
N ILE A 53 8.90 3.78 7.15
CA ILE A 53 7.65 3.14 6.73
C ILE A 53 6.55 3.41 7.75
N ARG A 54 6.79 3.30 9.06
CA ARG A 54 5.80 3.62 10.09
C ARG A 54 5.38 5.09 10.06
N ARG A 55 6.29 6.00 9.70
CA ARG A 55 5.97 7.42 9.51
C ARG A 55 5.12 7.66 8.26
N LEU A 56 5.36 6.90 7.20
CA LEU A 56 4.58 6.95 5.96
C LEU A 56 3.18 6.35 6.13
N PHE A 57 3.08 5.21 6.82
CA PHE A 57 1.83 4.52 7.11
C PHE A 57 1.20 5.05 8.41
N GLY A 58 0.81 6.33 8.36
CA GLY A 58 0.04 6.96 9.43
C GLY A 58 -1.37 6.39 9.59
N PRO A 59 -2.10 6.78 10.66
CA PRO A 59 -3.42 6.24 10.98
C PRO A 59 -4.43 6.38 9.84
N GLU A 60 -4.39 7.48 9.08
CA GLU A 60 -5.28 7.70 7.93
C GLU A 60 -5.03 6.69 6.80
N VAL A 61 -3.76 6.40 6.50
CA VAL A 61 -3.38 5.39 5.49
C VAL A 61 -3.80 4.00 5.94
N LEU A 62 -3.60 3.66 7.22
CA LEU A 62 -3.97 2.36 7.79
C LEU A 62 -5.49 2.16 7.73
N THR A 63 -6.27 3.15 8.19
CA THR A 63 -7.74 3.12 8.14
C THR A 63 -8.25 3.00 6.69
N PHE A 64 -7.62 3.70 5.75
CA PHE A 64 -7.96 3.60 4.33
C PHE A 64 -7.74 2.18 3.80
N LEU A 65 -6.60 1.55 4.15
CA LEU A 65 -6.28 0.19 3.73
C LEU A 65 -7.19 -0.85 4.37
N GLU A 66 -7.61 -0.68 5.63
CA GLU A 66 -8.60 -1.55 6.29
C GLU A 66 -9.93 -1.59 5.53
N SER A 67 -10.36 -0.44 5.00
CA SER A 67 -11.60 -0.31 4.24
C SER A 67 -11.51 -0.83 2.79
N HIS A 68 -10.30 -1.06 2.27
CA HIS A 68 -10.08 -1.46 0.88
C HIS A 68 -9.24 -2.72 0.80
N GLU A 69 -9.86 -3.88 0.57
CA GLU A 69 -9.15 -5.17 0.49
C GLU A 69 -8.57 -5.48 -0.91
N GLY A 70 -7.50 -6.28 -0.92
CA GLY A 70 -6.90 -6.82 -2.14
C GLY A 70 -5.97 -5.86 -2.88
N LEU A 71 -5.52 -4.79 -2.24
CA LEU A 71 -4.54 -3.86 -2.81
C LEU A 71 -3.12 -4.41 -2.66
N ARG A 72 -2.27 -4.14 -3.64
CA ARG A 72 -0.82 -4.30 -3.56
C ARG A 72 -0.18 -2.97 -3.86
N VAL A 73 0.72 -2.57 -2.99
CA VAL A 73 1.41 -1.28 -3.06
C VAL A 73 2.90 -1.54 -2.99
N ARG A 74 3.68 -0.92 -3.86
CA ARG A 74 5.14 -0.91 -3.75
C ARG A 74 5.64 0.52 -3.90
N GLY A 75 6.44 0.96 -2.93
CA GLY A 75 7.14 2.23 -3.00
C GLY A 75 8.64 1.99 -3.06
N ASN A 76 9.35 2.80 -3.85
CA ASN A 76 10.81 2.88 -3.79
C ASN A 76 11.28 4.20 -4.42
N GLY A 77 11.99 5.02 -3.64
CA GLY A 77 12.53 6.31 -4.07
C GLY A 77 11.41 7.19 -4.63
N SER A 78 11.52 7.55 -5.90
CA SER A 78 10.58 8.43 -6.59
C SER A 78 9.35 7.75 -7.19
N ARG A 79 9.11 6.47 -6.89
CA ARG A 79 8.07 5.66 -7.56
C ARG A 79 7.15 4.96 -6.58
N LEU A 80 5.85 5.04 -6.83
CA LEU A 80 4.81 4.30 -6.15
C LEU A 80 3.99 3.52 -7.18
N ILE A 81 3.76 2.23 -6.94
CA ILE A 81 2.95 1.39 -7.82
C ILE A 81 1.83 0.77 -7.00
N VAL A 82 0.59 0.96 -7.45
CA VAL A 82 -0.63 0.42 -6.82
C VAL A 82 -1.38 -0.45 -7.82
N TYR A 83 -1.73 -1.66 -7.42
CA TYR A 83 -2.49 -2.60 -8.25
C TYR A 83 -3.32 -3.57 -7.40
N ARG A 84 -4.39 -4.13 -7.95
CA ARG A 84 -5.19 -5.15 -7.25
C ARG A 84 -4.56 -6.52 -7.45
N ALA A 85 -4.55 -7.32 -6.38
CA ALA A 85 -4.00 -8.66 -6.41
C ALA A 85 -4.94 -9.70 -7.05
N ASP A 86 -6.25 -9.47 -6.94
CA ASP A 86 -7.29 -10.45 -7.28
C ASP A 86 -7.73 -10.40 -8.75
N SER A 87 -7.52 -9.28 -9.43
CA SER A 87 -7.97 -9.11 -10.82
C SER A 87 -6.88 -8.47 -11.66
N GLY A 88 -6.31 -9.26 -12.57
CA GLY A 88 -5.41 -8.78 -13.64
C GLY A 88 -6.09 -7.79 -14.61
N TYR A 89 -7.41 -7.60 -14.48
CA TYR A 89 -8.23 -6.72 -15.31
C TYR A 89 -9.13 -5.85 -14.44
N VAL A 90 -9.05 -4.54 -14.62
CA VAL A 90 -10.07 -3.61 -14.12
C VAL A 90 -11.02 -3.37 -15.29
N GLY A 91 -12.26 -3.85 -15.18
CA GLY A 91 -13.28 -3.61 -16.19
C GLY A 91 -13.56 -2.11 -16.32
N ALA A 92 -14.02 -1.65 -17.48
CA ALA A 92 -14.25 -0.23 -17.74
C ALA A 92 -15.15 0.47 -16.70
N ALA A 93 -16.14 -0.25 -16.15
CA ALA A 93 -17.01 0.26 -15.08
C ALA A 93 -16.30 0.45 -13.73
N GLU A 94 -15.24 -0.31 -13.48
CA GLU A 94 -14.45 -0.28 -12.23
C GLU A 94 -13.23 0.65 -12.34
N MET A 95 -12.94 1.17 -13.55
CA MET A 95 -11.78 2.01 -13.81
C MET A 95 -11.84 3.32 -13.04
N ASP A 96 -13.00 3.98 -13.03
CA ASP A 96 -13.17 5.24 -12.31
C ASP A 96 -12.93 5.05 -10.80
N ASN A 97 -13.57 4.05 -10.20
CA ASN A 97 -13.36 3.67 -8.82
C ASN A 97 -11.89 3.32 -8.53
N HIS A 98 -11.24 2.56 -9.42
CA HIS A 98 -9.81 2.23 -9.28
C HIS A 98 -8.93 3.48 -9.31
N ILE A 99 -9.18 4.41 -10.23
CA ILE A 99 -8.44 5.68 -10.33
C ILE A 99 -8.64 6.48 -9.04
N GLN A 100 -9.87 6.65 -8.59
CA GLN A 100 -10.20 7.38 -7.35
C GLN A 100 -9.49 6.77 -6.13
N ILE A 101 -9.56 5.44 -5.96
CA ILE A 101 -8.86 4.73 -4.86
C ILE A 101 -7.35 4.94 -4.94
N THR A 102 -6.75 4.80 -6.12
CA THR A 102 -5.29 4.93 -6.26
C THR A 102 -4.80 6.36 -6.05
N ASN A 103 -5.58 7.37 -6.48
CA ASN A 103 -5.27 8.78 -6.23
C ASN A 103 -5.45 9.15 -4.76
N ALA A 104 -6.51 8.68 -4.10
CA ALA A 104 -6.72 8.90 -2.68
C ALA A 104 -5.57 8.31 -1.85
N LEU A 105 -5.16 7.08 -2.15
CA LEU A 105 -4.02 6.46 -1.48
C LEU A 105 -2.71 7.21 -1.74
N PHE A 106 -2.48 7.67 -2.98
CA PHE A 106 -1.32 8.49 -3.31
C PHE A 106 -1.31 9.80 -2.51
N SER A 107 -2.44 10.51 -2.47
CA SER A 107 -2.59 11.75 -1.69
C SER A 107 -2.32 11.52 -0.20
N LEU A 108 -2.82 10.42 0.38
CA LEU A 108 -2.58 10.07 1.78
C LEU A 108 -1.12 9.73 2.08
N LEU A 109 -0.42 9.05 1.16
CA LEU A 109 0.98 8.65 1.35
C LEU A 109 1.97 9.81 1.12
N VAL A 110 1.63 10.75 0.25
CA VAL A 110 2.57 11.78 -0.24
C VAL A 110 2.21 13.18 0.27
N GLY A 111 0.99 13.36 0.79
CA GLY A 111 0.49 14.65 1.28
C GLY A 111 0.26 15.68 0.16
N GLU A 112 0.08 15.23 -1.09
CA GLU A 112 -0.22 16.09 -2.23
C GLU A 112 -1.73 16.14 -2.49
N PRO A 113 -2.34 17.33 -2.65
CA PRO A 113 -3.76 17.50 -3.00
C PRO A 113 -4.09 17.16 -4.46
#